data_AF-A0A379WCE7-F1
#
_entry.id   AF-A0A379WCE7-F1
#
_cell.length_a   1.000
_cell.length_b   1.000
_cell.length_c   1.000
_cell.angle_alpha   90.00
_cell.angle_beta   90.00
_cell.angle_gamma   90.00
#
_symmetry.space_group_name_H-M   'P 1'
#
loop_
_entity.id
_entity.type
_entity.pdbx_description
1 polymer ?
#
loop_
_entity_poly.entity_id
_entity_poly.type
_entity_poly.pdbx_seq_one_letter_code
_entity_poly.pdbx_strand_id
1 'polypeptide(L)' 'MLLTNYPSQTGQDLANRFATAGVNVPDSVFYTSAMATADFLRRQEGKKAYVVGEGALISRAL' A
#
# COMPACT_ATOMS: atom_id res chain seq x y z
N MET A 1 -13.94 4.60 1.23
CA MET A 1 -12.51 4.31 1.47
C MET A 1 -12.41 2.91 2.06
N LEU A 2 -11.55 2.06 1.48
CA LEU A 2 -11.30 0.68 1.86
C LEU A 2 -9.93 0.59 2.53
N LEU A 3 -9.90 0.13 3.78
CA LEU A 3 -8.69 0.08 4.61
C LEU A 3 -8.22 -1.37 4.78
N THR A 4 -6.93 -1.62 4.65
CA THR A 4 -6.35 -2.93 4.91
C THR A 4 -4.97 -2.84 5.58
N ASN A 5 -4.72 -3.75 6.51
CA ASN A 5 -3.40 -3.91 7.12
C ASN A 5 -2.47 -4.84 6.31
N TYR A 6 -2.87 -5.24 5.10
CA TYR A 6 -2.05 -6.08 4.23
C TYR A 6 -1.14 -5.21 3.35
N PRO A 7 0.19 -5.19 3.58
CA PRO A 7 1.09 -4.23 2.94
C PRO A 7 1.62 -4.70 1.58
N SER A 8 1.44 -5.98 1.23
CA SER A 8 2.04 -6.58 0.04
C SER A 8 1.33 -6.23 -1.28
N GLN A 9 0.10 -5.67 -1.23
CA GLN A 9 -0.67 -5.36 -2.43
C GLN A 9 -0.77 -3.85 -2.66
N THR A 10 -0.65 -3.44 -3.91
CA THR A 10 -0.94 -2.06 -4.31
C THR A 10 -2.45 -1.83 -4.39
N GLY A 11 -2.88 -0.57 -4.44
CA GLY A 11 -4.28 -0.22 -4.68
C GLY A 11 -4.80 -0.81 -6.01
N GLN A 12 -3.95 -0.87 -7.04
CA GLN A 12 -4.29 -1.47 -8.33
C GLN A 12 -4.49 -2.99 -8.22
N ASP A 13 -3.64 -3.69 -7.48
CA ASP A 13 -3.78 -5.14 -7.26
C ASP A 13 -5.10 -5.45 -6.53
N LEU A 14 -5.45 -4.61 -5.53
CA LEU A 14 -6.70 -4.72 -4.80
C LEU A 14 -7.91 -4.42 -5.68
N ALA A 15 -7.84 -3.37 -6.51
CA ALA A 15 -8.89 -3.04 -7.49
C ALA A 15 -9.11 -4.18 -8.49
N ASN A 16 -8.03 -4.73 -9.04
CA ASN A 16 -8.10 -5.89 -9.94
C ASN A 16 -8.72 -7.10 -9.24
N ARG A 17 -8.34 -7.38 -7.98
CA ARG A 17 -8.92 -8.48 -7.20
C ARG A 17 -10.41 -8.28 -6.94
N PHE A 18 -10.83 -7.07 -6.60
CA PHE A 18 -12.24 -6.74 -6.42
C PHE A 18 -13.02 -6.90 -7.74
N ALA A 19 -12.44 -6.46 -8.85
CA ALA A 19 -13.04 -6.63 -10.18
C ALA A 19 -13.25 -8.11 -10.53
N THR A 20 -12.30 -9.00 -10.21
CA THR A 20 -12.48 -10.46 -10.39
C THR A 20 -13.60 -11.04 -9.53
N ALA A 21 -13.94 -10.40 -8.42
CA ALA A 21 -15.06 -10.76 -7.56
C ALA A 21 -16.38 -10.06 -7.96
N GLY A 22 -16.41 -9.35 -9.10
CA GLY A 22 -17.58 -8.64 -9.60
C GLY A 22 -17.80 -7.24 -8.98
N VAL A 23 -16.84 -6.73 -8.20
CA VAL A 23 -16.92 -5.42 -7.55
C VAL A 23 -15.97 -4.45 -8.25
N ASN A 24 -16.51 -3.49 -8.99
CA ASN A 24 -15.70 -2.51 -9.70
C ASN A 24 -15.55 -1.23 -8.87
N VAL A 25 -14.34 -0.95 -8.39
CA VAL A 25 -13.99 0.25 -7.63
C VAL A 25 -12.65 0.80 -8.11
N PRO A 26 -12.45 2.13 -8.11
CA PRO A 26 -11.16 2.69 -8.50
C PRO A 26 -10.09 2.38 -7.45
N ASP A 27 -8.84 2.26 -7.87
CA ASP A 27 -7.69 1.96 -6.99
C ASP A 27 -7.48 3.02 -5.89
N SER A 28 -7.85 4.27 -6.18
CA SER A 28 -7.77 5.41 -5.26
C SER A 28 -8.59 5.25 -3.98
N VAL A 29 -9.55 4.32 -3.92
CA VAL A 29 -10.32 4.09 -2.69
C VAL A 29 -9.58 3.23 -1.68
N PHE A 30 -8.50 2.55 -2.08
CA PHE A 30 -7.73 1.67 -1.20
C PHE A 30 -6.62 2.42 -0.48
N TYR A 31 -6.49 2.14 0.82
CA TYR A 31 -5.39 2.64 1.64
C TYR A 31 -4.82 1.49 2.48
N THR A 32 -3.52 1.22 2.33
CA THR A 32 -2.84 0.08 2.94
C THR A 32 -1.90 0.52 4.07
N SER A 33 -1.53 -0.41 4.96
CA SER A 33 -0.52 -0.15 6.00
C SER A 33 0.85 0.22 5.44
N ALA A 34 1.19 -0.21 4.22
CA ALA A 34 2.40 0.24 3.52
C ALA A 34 2.34 1.75 3.19
N MET A 35 1.18 2.24 2.74
CA MET A 35 0.96 3.68 2.49
C MET A 35 1.02 4.48 3.79
N ALA A 36 0.41 3.96 4.86
CA ALA A 36 0.50 4.57 6.19
C ALA A 36 1.95 4.65 6.69
N THR A 37 2.75 3.60 6.47
CA THR A 37 4.17 3.56 6.82
C THR A 37 4.98 4.58 6.01
N ALA A 38 4.70 4.70 4.71
CA ALA A 38 5.31 5.70 3.84
C ALA A 38 5.00 7.13 4.32
N ASP A 39 3.73 7.41 4.61
CA ASP A 39 3.28 8.71 5.11
C ASP A 39 3.93 9.05 6.46
N PHE A 40 4.12 8.05 7.32
CA PHE A 40 4.86 8.19 8.57
C PHE A 40 6.34 8.50 8.34
N LEU A 41 7.02 7.72 7.49
CA LEU A 41 8.45 7.87 7.19
C LEU A 41 8.78 9.22 6.54
N ARG A 42 7.90 9.75 5.68
CA ARG A 42 8.07 11.10 5.09
C ARG A 42 8.13 12.23 6.12
N ARG A 43 7.63 12.00 7.34
CA ARG A 43 7.64 12.97 8.44
C ARG A 43 8.83 12.76 9.38
N GLN A 44 9.66 11.75 9.17
CA GLN A 44 10.83 11.46 9.99
C GLN A 44 12.10 12.08 9.39
N GLU A 45 13.05 12.44 10.25
CA GLU A 45 14.40 12.81 9.82
C GLU A 45 15.20 11.55 9.44
N GLY A 46 15.86 11.58 8.29
CA GLY A 46 16.65 10.46 7.78
C GLY A 46 16.46 10.25 6.28
N LYS A 47 17.38 9.48 5.66
CA LYS A 47 17.35 9.19 4.21
C LYS A 47 17.42 7.70 3.89
N LYS A 48 17.45 6.84 4.91
CA LYS A 48 17.63 5.40 4.79
C LYS A 48 16.69 4.70 5.75
N ALA A 49 15.99 3.69 5.25
CA ALA A 49 15.17 2.79 6.04
C ALA A 49 15.58 1.35 5.72
N TYR A 50 15.55 0.49 6.73
CA TYR A 50 15.67 -0.95 6.54
C TYR A 50 14.25 -1.51 6.41
N VAL A 51 14.00 -2.25 5.32
CA VAL A 51 12.67 -2.80 5.02
C VAL A 51 12.69 -4.30 5.31
N VAL A 52 11.71 -4.75 6.10
CA VAL A 52 11.49 -6.18 6.40
C VAL A 52 10.15 -6.59 5.81
N GLY A 53 10.17 -7.49 4.83
CA GLY A 53 8.99 -8.05 4.18
C GLY A 53 9.16 -8.21 2.66
N GLU A 54 8.06 -8.44 1.94
CA GLU A 54 8.05 -8.72 0.50
C GLU A 54 8.28 -7.48 -0.37
N GLY A 55 8.66 -7.69 -1.65
CA GLY A 55 9.12 -6.64 -2.57
C GLY A 55 8.15 -5.48 -2.83
N ALA A 56 6.84 -5.65 -2.61
CA ALA A 56 5.87 -4.57 -2.74
C ALA A 56 6.00 -3.48 -1.66
N LEU A 57 6.62 -3.79 -0.51
CA LEU A 57 6.94 -2.78 0.51
C LEU A 57 7.97 -1.77 -0.02
N ILE A 58 8.86 -2.18 -0.92
CA ILE A 58 9.97 -1.34 -1.41
C ILE A 58 9.46 -0.21 -2.30
N SER A 59 8.42 -0.44 -3.11
CA SER A 59 7.92 0.56 -4.06
C SER A 59 7.06 1.65 -3.44
N ARG A 60 6.66 1.49 -2.17
CA ARG A 60 5.77 2.44 -1.47
C ARG A 60 6.34 2.98 -0.17
N ALA A 61 7.22 2.27 0.54
CA ALA A 61 7.84 2.77 1.78
C ALA A 61 8.89 3.87 1.53
N LEU A 62 9.31 4.06 0.28
CA LEU A 62 10.20 5.13 -0.20
C LEU A 62 9.46 5.95 -1.27
#